data_AF-A0A964ZA36-F1
#
_entry.id   AF-A0A964ZA36-F1
#
_cell.length_a   1.000
_cell.length_b   1.000
_cell.length_c   1.000
_cell.angle_alpha   90.00
_cell.angle_beta   90.00
_cell.angle_gamma   90.00
#
_symmetry.space_group_name_H-M   'P 1'
#
loop_
_entity.id
_entity.type
_entity.pdbx_description
1 polymer ?
#
loop_
_entity_poly.entity_id
_entity_poly.type
_entity_poly.pdbx_seq_one_letter_code
_entity_poly.pdbx_strand_id
1 'polypeptide(L)'
;MNRPVKLRQPEERQRGGSPNDGSIVALTAIMLVPLVIGLAIVVDSGRVWAERAALQNAVEVTAASAASTWIRTSSVCPTSVLAYLTKDDATPSSHSCTTTGNSRAGTITVTATDASSLFFSSLLGRSSASINASTTVKIGSIGSLLGVWPVALCEKHPSIVAWRDSGFSLTTNYTITLQTGPQNCGSGVGGNWGVLDFNGGANSTSETINWVKNGYEAPLDVGNLVFGSPGGLTNSIGIDSMIGKTILIPLFDQATASGSNALYRISGFVRAVLLGTRLTGAAASRSLTVRFETTIVDRPSGSVGGGSNFGITSWAICAYD
;
A
#
# COMPACT_ATOMS: atom_id res chain seq x y z
N MET A 1 84.41 -43.57 -64.45
CA MET A 1 83.78 -44.01 -63.18
C MET A 1 82.99 -42.82 -62.64
N ASN A 2 81.67 -42.79 -62.83
CA ASN A 2 80.77 -41.82 -62.18
C ASN A 2 79.35 -42.40 -62.24
N ARG A 3 78.82 -42.81 -61.08
CA ARG A 3 77.44 -43.29 -60.92
C ARG A 3 76.52 -42.08 -60.69
N PRO A 4 75.34 -41.99 -61.34
CA PRO A 4 74.35 -40.99 -60.97
C PRO A 4 73.64 -41.38 -59.67
N VAL A 5 73.45 -40.37 -58.82
CA VAL A 5 72.79 -40.42 -57.51
C VAL A 5 71.27 -40.47 -57.70
N LYS A 6 70.60 -41.40 -57.00
CA LYS A 6 69.13 -41.51 -56.94
C LYS A 6 68.61 -40.55 -55.86
N LEU A 7 67.81 -39.56 -56.25
CA LEU A 7 67.07 -38.70 -55.31
C LEU A 7 65.88 -39.48 -54.72
N ARG A 8 65.82 -39.60 -53.38
CA ARG A 8 64.65 -40.07 -52.63
C ARG A 8 63.66 -38.91 -52.48
N GLN A 9 62.41 -39.12 -52.90
CA GLN A 9 61.28 -38.28 -52.49
C GLN A 9 60.83 -38.72 -51.08
N PRO A 10 60.56 -37.81 -50.13
CA PRO A 10 59.88 -38.16 -48.89
C PRO A 10 58.35 -38.07 -49.06
N GLU A 11 57.70 -39.06 -48.46
CA GLU A 11 56.27 -39.38 -48.45
C GLU A 11 55.33 -38.21 -48.11
N GLU A 12 54.26 -38.07 -48.91
CA GLU A 12 53.01 -37.46 -48.44
C GLU A 12 52.43 -38.31 -47.31
N ARG A 13 52.50 -37.76 -46.10
CA ARG A 13 51.87 -38.35 -44.91
C ARG A 13 50.35 -38.12 -44.99
N GLN A 14 49.64 -38.99 -45.71
CA GLN A 14 48.19 -39.05 -45.62
C GLN A 14 47.80 -39.43 -44.17
N ARG A 15 47.31 -38.44 -43.41
CA ARG A 15 46.61 -38.68 -42.14
C ARG A 15 45.25 -39.29 -42.47
N GLY A 16 45.19 -40.62 -42.57
CA GLY A 16 43.94 -41.36 -42.56
C GLY A 16 43.28 -41.27 -41.19
N GLY A 17 42.23 -40.47 -41.07
CA GLY A 17 41.27 -40.58 -39.96
C GLY A 17 40.51 -41.89 -40.09
N SER A 18 40.24 -42.56 -38.97
CA SER A 18 39.54 -43.85 -39.01
C SER A 18 38.07 -43.63 -39.41
N PRO A 19 37.42 -44.53 -40.17
CA PRO A 19 36.03 -44.36 -40.62
C PRO A 19 35.01 -44.12 -39.50
N ASN A 20 35.33 -44.52 -38.27
CA ASN A 20 34.48 -44.40 -37.09
C ASN A 20 34.52 -43.01 -36.44
N ASP A 21 35.57 -42.22 -36.68
CA ASP A 21 35.71 -40.86 -36.12
C ASP A 21 34.66 -39.91 -36.71
N GLY A 22 34.31 -40.09 -37.99
CA GLY A 22 33.26 -39.30 -38.65
C GLY A 22 31.86 -39.59 -38.11
N SER A 23 31.57 -40.83 -37.76
CA SER A 23 30.28 -41.26 -37.20
C SER A 23 30.05 -40.69 -35.79
N ILE A 24 31.10 -40.67 -34.97
CA ILE A 24 31.06 -40.12 -33.61
C ILE A 24 30.86 -38.60 -33.66
N VAL A 25 31.55 -37.90 -34.56
CA VAL A 25 31.36 -36.45 -34.76
C VAL A 25 29.94 -36.14 -35.27
N ALA A 26 29.39 -36.96 -36.17
CA ALA A 26 28.03 -36.77 -36.66
C ALA A 26 26.97 -37.01 -35.56
N LEU A 27 27.11 -38.08 -34.78
CA LEU A 27 26.20 -38.39 -33.65
C LEU A 27 26.27 -37.32 -32.54
N THR A 28 27.47 -36.87 -32.20
CA THR A 28 27.65 -35.80 -31.20
C THR A 28 27.04 -34.48 -31.68
N ALA A 29 27.22 -34.11 -32.95
CA ALA A 29 26.59 -32.93 -33.52
C ALA A 29 25.06 -33.01 -33.47
N ILE A 30 24.47 -34.15 -33.86
CA ILE A 30 23.01 -34.35 -33.86
C ILE A 30 22.43 -34.24 -32.44
N MET A 31 23.15 -34.73 -31.42
CA MET A 31 22.71 -34.62 -30.02
C MET A 31 22.94 -33.23 -29.41
N LEU A 32 23.98 -32.51 -29.85
CA LEU A 32 24.34 -31.20 -29.29
C LEU A 32 23.47 -30.08 -29.84
N VAL A 33 23.01 -30.17 -31.09
CA VAL A 33 22.12 -29.18 -31.72
C VAL A 33 20.85 -28.89 -30.90
N PRO A 34 20.01 -29.88 -30.51
CA PRO A 34 18.81 -29.59 -29.71
C PRO A 34 19.15 -29.03 -28.33
N LEU A 35 20.31 -29.38 -27.77
CA LEU A 35 20.79 -28.87 -26.48
C LEU A 35 21.15 -27.39 -26.56
N VAL A 36 21.86 -26.97 -27.62
CA VAL A 36 22.19 -25.56 -27.87
C VAL A 36 20.93 -24.75 -28.19
N ILE A 37 19.99 -25.30 -28.97
CA ILE A 37 18.70 -24.65 -29.24
C ILE A 37 17.91 -24.46 -27.94
N GLY A 38 17.87 -25.47 -27.07
CA GLY A 38 17.23 -25.37 -25.76
C GLY A 38 17.84 -24.28 -24.88
N LEU A 39 19.18 -24.22 -24.82
CA LEU A 39 19.89 -23.17 -24.08
C LEU A 39 19.58 -21.77 -24.63
N ALA A 40 19.58 -21.61 -25.95
CA ALA A 40 19.25 -20.36 -26.62
C ALA A 40 17.87 -19.82 -26.21
N ILE A 41 16.84 -20.68 -26.23
CA ILE A 41 15.48 -20.32 -25.83
C ILE A 41 15.44 -19.89 -24.35
N VAL A 42 16.11 -20.64 -23.47
CA VAL A 42 16.16 -20.34 -22.04
C VAL A 42 16.85 -19.01 -21.76
N VAL A 43 17.98 -18.73 -22.42
CA VAL A 43 18.73 -17.48 -22.24
C VAL A 43 17.93 -16.27 -22.71
N ASP A 44 17.37 -16.33 -23.93
CA ASP A 44 16.56 -15.23 -24.46
C ASP A 44 15.31 -14.99 -23.60
N SER A 45 14.59 -16.06 -23.23
CA SER A 45 13.38 -15.94 -22.40
C SER A 45 13.70 -15.44 -20.98
N GLY A 46 14.80 -15.93 -20.40
CA GLY A 46 15.26 -15.51 -19.08
C GLY A 46 15.62 -14.03 -19.04
N ARG A 47 16.27 -13.53 -20.09
CA ARG A 47 16.57 -12.10 -20.24
C ARG A 47 15.31 -11.25 -20.34
N VAL A 48 14.38 -11.60 -21.23
CA VAL A 48 13.11 -10.87 -21.39
C VAL A 48 12.33 -10.83 -20.06
N TRP A 49 12.32 -11.94 -19.33
CA TRP A 49 11.67 -12.02 -18.02
C TRP A 49 12.35 -11.13 -16.99
N ALA A 50 13.68 -11.13 -16.92
CA ALA A 50 14.44 -10.30 -15.99
C ALA A 50 14.26 -8.80 -16.26
N GLU A 51 14.33 -8.38 -17.53
CA GLU A 51 14.11 -6.98 -17.92
C GLU A 51 12.65 -6.55 -17.67
N ARG A 52 11.67 -7.42 -17.94
CA ARG A 52 10.26 -7.14 -17.58
C ARG A 52 10.07 -7.00 -16.07
N ALA A 53 10.72 -7.84 -15.27
CA ALA A 53 10.64 -7.75 -13.80
C ALA A 53 11.26 -6.46 -13.27
N ALA A 54 12.41 -6.04 -13.80
CA ALA A 54 13.02 -4.76 -13.46
C ALA A 54 12.09 -3.58 -13.83
N LEU A 55 11.49 -3.62 -15.03
CA LEU A 55 10.54 -2.61 -15.48
C LEU A 55 9.29 -2.54 -14.58
N GLN A 56 8.77 -3.70 -14.15
CA GLN A 56 7.64 -3.79 -13.24
C GLN A 56 7.95 -3.16 -11.87
N ASN A 57 9.10 -3.49 -11.29
CA ASN A 57 9.54 -2.90 -10.02
C ASN A 57 9.67 -1.36 -10.12
N ALA A 58 10.23 -0.87 -11.24
CA ALA A 58 10.40 0.57 -11.47
C ALA A 58 9.03 1.28 -11.56
N VAL A 59 8.07 0.69 -12.26
CA VAL A 59 6.70 1.23 -12.37
C VAL A 59 5.98 1.20 -11.02
N GLU A 60 6.15 0.17 -10.20
CA GLU A 60 5.54 0.07 -8.87
C GLU A 60 6.05 1.14 -7.90
N VAL A 61 7.37 1.29 -7.80
CA VAL A 61 7.99 2.32 -6.95
C VAL A 61 7.55 3.71 -7.41
N THR A 62 7.49 3.93 -8.73
CA THR A 62 7.04 5.19 -9.32
C THR A 62 5.57 5.46 -8.99
N ALA A 63 4.69 4.47 -9.15
CA ALA A 63 3.25 4.61 -8.89
C ALA A 63 2.96 4.86 -7.40
N ALA A 64 3.62 4.14 -6.50
CA ALA A 64 3.53 4.35 -5.05
C ALA A 64 4.03 5.76 -4.65
N SER A 65 5.17 6.18 -5.20
CA SER A 65 5.75 7.50 -4.96
C SER A 65 4.87 8.62 -5.53
N ALA A 66 4.27 8.41 -6.70
CA ALA A 66 3.32 9.32 -7.32
C ALA A 66 2.07 9.46 -6.46
N ALA A 67 1.53 8.35 -5.93
CA ALA A 67 0.35 8.38 -5.08
C ALA A 67 0.60 9.17 -3.81
N SER A 68 1.71 8.88 -3.13
CA SER A 68 2.06 9.58 -1.89
C SER A 68 2.34 11.09 -2.13
N THR A 69 2.96 11.45 -3.25
CA THR A 69 3.20 12.85 -3.63
C THR A 69 1.91 13.57 -3.99
N TRP A 70 0.99 12.90 -4.70
CA TRP A 70 -0.31 13.46 -5.06
C TRP A 70 -1.14 13.75 -3.81
N ILE A 71 -1.14 12.86 -2.82
CA ILE A 71 -1.84 13.09 -1.55
C ILE A 71 -1.24 14.27 -0.78
N ARG A 72 0.10 14.41 -0.74
CA ARG A 72 0.80 15.47 0.03
C ARG A 72 0.73 16.86 -0.59
N THR A 73 0.89 16.93 -1.92
CA THR A 73 1.17 18.19 -2.62
C THR A 73 0.10 18.54 -3.65
N SER A 74 -0.85 17.64 -3.91
CA SER A 74 -1.79 17.73 -5.03
C SER A 74 -1.13 17.79 -6.43
N SER A 75 0.19 17.61 -6.52
CA SER A 75 0.91 17.47 -7.80
C SER A 75 0.90 16.02 -8.26
N VAL A 76 0.49 15.81 -9.51
CA VAL A 76 0.49 14.49 -10.16
C VAL A 76 1.80 14.28 -10.90
N CYS A 77 2.45 13.13 -10.66
CA CYS A 77 3.63 12.65 -11.41
C CYS A 77 4.67 13.74 -11.75
N PRO A 78 5.21 14.44 -10.75
CA PRO A 78 6.31 15.37 -11.00
C PRO A 78 7.52 14.62 -11.56
N THR A 79 8.39 15.34 -12.30
CA THR A 79 9.59 14.76 -12.93
C THR A 79 10.51 14.06 -11.93
N SER A 80 10.58 14.54 -10.69
CA SER A 80 11.33 13.90 -9.61
C SER A 80 10.84 12.50 -9.26
N VAL A 81 9.53 12.23 -9.41
CA VAL A 81 8.92 10.92 -9.19
C VAL A 81 9.08 10.04 -10.43
N LEU A 82 8.89 10.60 -11.63
CA LEU A 82 9.09 9.85 -12.87
C LEU A 82 10.54 9.39 -13.06
N ALA A 83 11.51 10.05 -12.44
CA ALA A 83 12.91 9.61 -12.42
C ALA A 83 13.10 8.21 -11.80
N TYR A 84 12.19 7.73 -10.95
CA TYR A 84 12.25 6.36 -10.42
C TYR A 84 12.07 5.29 -11.50
N LEU A 85 11.49 5.61 -12.66
CA LEU A 85 11.41 4.70 -13.81
C LEU A 85 12.77 4.37 -14.41
N THR A 86 13.80 5.15 -14.06
CA THR A 86 15.18 4.99 -14.54
C THR A 86 16.14 4.43 -13.48
N LYS A 87 15.60 4.05 -12.32
CA LYS A 87 16.35 3.47 -11.20
C LYS A 87 16.27 1.95 -11.35
N ASP A 88 17.41 1.26 -11.34
CA ASP A 88 17.57 -0.21 -11.47
C ASP A 88 17.51 -0.77 -12.90
N ASP A 89 18.35 -0.25 -13.80
CA ASP A 89 18.58 -0.74 -15.18
C ASP A 89 17.35 -0.75 -16.12
N ALA A 90 16.18 -0.34 -15.63
CA ALA A 90 15.04 0.01 -16.46
C ALA A 90 15.31 1.37 -17.12
N THR A 91 15.34 1.42 -18.45
CA THR A 91 15.39 2.69 -19.20
C THR A 91 14.31 2.67 -20.27
N PRO A 92 13.03 2.77 -19.87
CA PRO A 92 11.95 2.57 -20.80
C PRO A 92 11.99 3.55 -21.96
N SER A 93 11.82 3.03 -23.17
CA SER A 93 11.69 3.83 -24.40
C SER A 93 10.51 4.82 -24.35
N SER A 94 9.46 4.47 -23.62
CA SER A 94 8.32 5.35 -23.36
C SER A 94 7.64 5.03 -22.04
N HIS A 95 7.02 6.04 -21.46
CA HIS A 95 6.29 5.93 -20.21
C HIS A 95 5.07 6.86 -20.21
N SER A 96 4.07 6.55 -19.42
CA SER A 96 2.95 7.45 -19.16
C SER A 96 2.55 7.41 -17.68
N CYS A 97 2.00 8.52 -17.19
CA CYS A 97 1.33 8.57 -15.91
C CYS A 97 -0.02 9.24 -16.11
N THR A 98 -1.08 8.55 -15.73
CA THR A 98 -2.45 9.03 -15.85
C THR A 98 -3.16 8.94 -14.51
N THR A 99 -4.13 9.83 -14.30
CA THR A 99 -4.90 9.87 -13.05
C THR A 99 -6.37 10.05 -13.31
N THR A 100 -7.18 9.42 -12.46
CA THR A 100 -8.64 9.59 -12.43
C THR A 100 -9.05 10.00 -11.02
N GLY A 101 -9.97 10.93 -10.88
CA GLY A 101 -10.45 11.41 -9.58
C GLY A 101 -9.57 12.52 -8.99
N ASN A 102 -9.32 12.48 -7.67
CA ASN A 102 -8.56 13.50 -6.96
C ASN A 102 -7.57 12.89 -5.94
N SER A 103 -6.74 13.74 -5.33
CA SER A 103 -5.69 13.36 -4.37
C SER A 103 -6.17 12.69 -3.08
N ARG A 104 -7.48 12.53 -2.89
CA ARG A 104 -8.10 11.90 -1.72
C ARG A 104 -9.07 10.76 -2.06
N ALA A 105 -9.40 10.58 -3.34
CA ALA A 105 -10.29 9.55 -3.87
C ALA A 105 -10.03 9.46 -5.38
N GLY A 106 -9.03 8.65 -5.77
CA GLY A 106 -8.59 8.60 -7.15
C GLY A 106 -7.71 7.39 -7.44
N THR A 107 -7.30 7.25 -8.69
CA THR A 107 -6.36 6.22 -9.14
C THR A 107 -5.22 6.88 -9.89
N ILE A 108 -4.01 6.36 -9.73
CA ILE A 108 -2.85 6.66 -10.56
C ILE A 108 -2.48 5.39 -11.31
N THR A 109 -2.31 5.49 -12.62
CA THR A 109 -1.77 4.42 -13.44
C THR A 109 -0.47 4.90 -14.07
N VAL A 110 0.61 4.20 -13.76
CA VAL A 110 1.91 4.41 -14.40
C VAL A 110 2.15 3.24 -15.35
N THR A 111 2.53 3.54 -16.58
CA THR A 111 2.90 2.54 -17.59
C THR A 111 4.28 2.83 -18.12
N ALA A 112 5.01 1.77 -18.45
CA ALA A 112 6.29 1.87 -19.13
C ALA A 112 6.43 0.76 -20.17
N THR A 113 7.05 1.11 -21.29
CA THR A 113 7.28 0.22 -22.43
C THR A 113 8.74 0.29 -22.84
N ASP A 114 9.31 -0.88 -23.09
CA ASP A 114 10.69 -1.02 -23.56
C ASP A 114 10.84 -2.20 -24.55
N ALA A 115 12.04 -2.36 -25.11
CA ALA A 115 12.38 -3.44 -26.02
C ALA A 115 13.59 -4.23 -25.52
N SER A 116 13.37 -5.50 -25.20
CA SER A 116 14.42 -6.45 -24.83
C SER A 116 15.11 -6.99 -26.07
N SER A 117 16.44 -6.85 -26.18
CA SER A 117 17.17 -7.39 -27.32
C SER A 117 17.36 -8.91 -27.18
N LEU A 118 17.03 -9.65 -28.24
CA LEU A 118 17.15 -11.11 -28.29
C LEU A 118 18.46 -11.49 -28.99
N PHE A 119 19.26 -12.36 -28.37
CA PHE A 119 20.55 -12.73 -28.94
C PHE A 119 20.40 -13.90 -29.91
N PHE A 120 19.79 -15.01 -29.48
CA PHE A 120 19.70 -16.21 -30.31
C PHE A 120 18.52 -16.18 -31.27
N SER A 121 17.39 -15.60 -30.87
CA SER A 121 16.21 -15.42 -31.72
C SER A 121 16.48 -14.49 -32.91
N SER A 122 17.55 -13.69 -32.84
CA SER A 122 18.00 -12.84 -33.95
C SER A 122 18.39 -13.66 -35.18
N LEU A 123 18.90 -14.89 -34.98
CA LEU A 123 19.22 -15.85 -36.03
C LEU A 123 17.96 -16.32 -36.80
N LEU A 124 16.78 -16.22 -36.17
CA LEU A 124 15.48 -16.54 -36.75
C LEU A 124 14.73 -15.29 -37.24
N GLY A 125 15.42 -14.15 -37.34
CA GLY A 125 14.86 -12.88 -37.82
C GLY A 125 14.13 -12.05 -36.75
N ARG A 126 14.23 -12.39 -35.46
CA ARG A 126 13.66 -11.62 -34.35
C ARG A 126 14.75 -11.02 -33.46
N SER A 127 15.06 -9.75 -33.64
CA SER A 127 16.13 -9.07 -32.89
C SER A 127 15.71 -8.51 -31.54
N SER A 128 14.40 -8.38 -31.28
CA SER A 128 13.88 -7.85 -30.01
C SER A 128 12.49 -8.39 -29.66
N ALA A 129 12.13 -8.27 -28.39
CA ALA A 129 10.80 -8.49 -27.86
C ALA A 129 10.33 -7.22 -27.12
N SER A 130 9.11 -6.77 -27.37
CA SER A 130 8.52 -5.67 -26.60
C SER A 130 8.16 -6.16 -25.20
N ILE A 131 8.56 -5.38 -24.20
CA ILE A 131 8.19 -5.56 -22.80
C ILE A 131 7.35 -4.37 -22.34
N ASN A 132 6.31 -4.65 -21.58
CA ASN A 132 5.39 -3.65 -21.03
C ASN A 132 5.18 -3.95 -19.55
N ALA A 133 5.06 -2.89 -18.76
CA ALA A 133 4.71 -2.95 -17.36
C ALA A 133 3.71 -1.84 -17.01
N SER A 134 2.77 -2.16 -16.14
CA SER A 134 1.75 -1.23 -15.67
C SER A 134 1.49 -1.46 -14.19
N THR A 135 1.36 -0.37 -13.43
CA THR A 135 0.90 -0.42 -12.05
C THR A 135 -0.16 0.62 -11.84
N THR A 136 -1.29 0.18 -11.29
CA THR A 136 -2.36 1.07 -10.84
C THR A 136 -2.42 1.11 -9.32
N VAL A 137 -2.37 2.31 -8.77
CA VAL A 137 -2.53 2.59 -7.34
C VAL A 137 -3.85 3.32 -7.13
N LYS A 138 -4.68 2.81 -6.22
CA LYS A 138 -5.88 3.51 -5.74
C LYS A 138 -5.53 4.30 -4.49
N ILE A 139 -6.11 5.49 -4.39
CA ILE A 139 -6.03 6.41 -3.26
C ILE A 139 -7.42 6.57 -2.68
N GLY A 140 -7.52 6.57 -1.36
CA GLY A 140 -8.79 6.82 -0.71
C GLY A 140 -8.70 6.84 0.81
N SER A 141 -9.87 6.83 1.43
CA SER A 141 -10.02 6.61 2.86
C SER A 141 -9.45 5.26 3.28
N ILE A 142 -8.90 5.24 4.49
CA ILE A 142 -8.44 4.01 5.11
C ILE A 142 -9.62 3.12 5.49
N GLY A 143 -9.55 1.83 5.11
CA GLY A 143 -10.59 0.84 5.42
C GLY A 143 -10.40 0.11 6.74
N SER A 144 -9.19 0.09 7.27
CA SER A 144 -8.82 -0.65 8.49
C SER A 144 -7.66 0.03 9.20
N LEU A 145 -7.71 0.14 10.53
CA LEU A 145 -6.68 0.84 11.31
C LEU A 145 -6.33 0.11 12.61
N LEU A 146 -5.04 0.13 12.94
CA LEU A 146 -4.46 -0.35 14.21
C LEU A 146 -4.22 0.82 15.17
N GLY A 147 -4.20 0.55 16.47
CA GLY A 147 -3.92 1.57 17.49
C GLY A 147 -5.08 2.55 17.70
N VAL A 148 -6.30 2.11 17.41
CA VAL A 148 -7.51 2.94 17.51
C VAL A 148 -7.85 3.19 18.97
N TRP A 149 -8.23 4.42 19.29
CA TRP A 149 -8.58 4.84 20.63
C TRP A 149 -9.98 4.33 21.02
N PRO A 150 -10.23 3.95 22.28
CA PRO A 150 -11.47 3.29 22.68
C PRO A 150 -12.66 4.24 22.79
N VAL A 151 -12.53 5.53 22.46
CA VAL A 151 -13.62 6.50 22.49
C VAL A 151 -13.97 6.90 21.06
N ALA A 152 -15.17 6.56 20.62
CA ALA A 152 -15.68 6.88 19.30
C ALA A 152 -16.45 8.21 19.27
N LEU A 153 -16.42 8.89 18.13
CA LEU A 153 -17.21 10.09 17.85
C LEU A 153 -18.16 9.83 16.69
N CYS A 154 -19.27 10.55 16.60
CA CYS A 154 -20.07 10.47 15.39
C CYS A 154 -19.53 11.38 14.30
N GLU A 155 -19.56 10.85 13.09
CA GLU A 155 -19.08 11.55 11.90
C GLU A 155 -19.86 12.86 11.60
N LYS A 156 -21.12 12.95 12.04
CA LYS A 156 -21.99 14.13 11.89
C LYS A 156 -21.86 15.13 13.03
N HIS A 157 -20.90 14.96 13.95
CA HIS A 157 -20.65 15.96 14.99
C HIS A 157 -20.26 17.30 14.34
N PRO A 158 -20.79 18.46 14.78
CA PRO A 158 -20.54 19.75 14.12
C PRO A 158 -19.05 20.08 13.92
N SER A 159 -18.19 19.71 14.87
CA SER A 159 -16.73 19.88 14.75
C SER A 159 -16.11 19.06 13.62
N ILE A 160 -16.57 17.82 13.42
CA ILE A 160 -16.09 16.94 12.33
C ILE A 160 -16.59 17.47 10.99
N VAL A 161 -17.88 17.84 10.92
CA VAL A 161 -18.49 18.40 9.71
C VAL A 161 -17.79 19.70 9.31
N ALA A 162 -17.61 20.65 10.23
CA ALA A 162 -16.93 21.90 9.94
C ALA A 162 -15.49 21.69 9.47
N TRP A 163 -14.75 20.76 10.08
CA TRP A 163 -13.38 20.46 9.65
C TRP A 163 -13.34 19.78 8.28
N ARG A 164 -14.22 18.82 8.00
CA ARG A 164 -14.35 18.18 6.69
C ARG A 164 -14.73 19.17 5.60
N ASP A 165 -15.75 20.00 5.84
CA ASP A 165 -16.27 20.96 4.87
C ASP A 165 -15.25 22.08 4.56
N SER A 166 -14.27 22.30 5.45
CA SER A 166 -13.09 23.14 5.17
C SER A 166 -12.04 22.51 4.26
N GLY A 167 -12.26 21.28 3.77
CA GLY A 167 -11.25 20.50 3.08
C GLY A 167 -10.10 20.04 3.99
N PHE A 168 -10.37 19.88 5.28
CA PHE A 168 -9.40 19.52 6.34
C PHE A 168 -8.31 20.57 6.59
N SER A 169 -8.60 21.85 6.34
CA SER A 169 -7.64 22.95 6.46
C SER A 169 -7.68 23.68 7.81
N LEU A 170 -8.77 23.56 8.57
CA LEU A 170 -8.90 24.25 9.85
C LEU A 170 -7.95 23.68 10.91
N THR A 171 -7.23 24.57 11.60
CA THR A 171 -6.37 24.27 12.75
C THR A 171 -7.03 24.61 14.08
N THR A 172 -8.35 24.79 14.08
CA THR A 172 -9.15 25.20 15.23
C THR A 172 -9.17 24.13 16.32
N ASN A 173 -9.13 24.55 17.57
CA ASN A 173 -9.34 23.67 18.71
C ASN A 173 -10.86 23.50 18.93
N TYR A 174 -11.33 22.26 18.95
CA TYR A 174 -12.73 21.93 19.14
C TYR A 174 -12.94 21.35 20.53
N THR A 175 -13.93 21.88 21.24
CA THR A 175 -14.42 21.29 22.50
C THR A 175 -15.58 20.36 22.18
N ILE A 176 -15.37 19.07 22.38
CA ILE A 176 -16.33 18.02 22.08
C ILE A 176 -16.94 17.54 23.40
N THR A 177 -18.20 17.89 23.62
CA THR A 177 -19.01 17.37 24.72
C THR A 177 -19.67 16.07 24.29
N LEU A 178 -19.31 14.98 24.96
CA LEU A 178 -19.77 13.64 24.57
C LEU A 178 -21.16 13.29 25.14
N GLN A 179 -21.68 14.05 26.11
CA GLN A 179 -23.08 13.94 26.54
C GLN A 179 -24.06 14.40 25.45
N THR A 180 -23.62 15.34 24.61
CA THR A 180 -24.31 15.72 23.37
C THR A 180 -23.77 14.93 22.18
N GLY A 181 -23.32 13.70 22.44
CA GLY A 181 -23.11 12.70 21.41
C GLY A 181 -24.37 12.56 20.55
N PRO A 182 -24.18 12.17 19.30
CA PRO A 182 -24.75 12.79 18.11
C PRO A 182 -26.26 12.73 18.04
N GLN A 183 -26.91 13.88 17.85
CA GLN A 183 -28.34 13.88 17.54
C GLN A 183 -28.66 13.19 16.20
N ASN A 184 -27.65 12.91 15.35
CA ASN A 184 -27.85 12.52 13.96
C ASN A 184 -27.18 11.21 13.51
N CYS A 185 -26.46 10.50 14.40
CA CYS A 185 -25.90 9.17 14.11
C CYS A 185 -26.63 8.05 14.90
N GLY A 186 -27.86 8.28 15.37
CA GLY A 186 -28.69 7.26 16.03
C GLY A 186 -29.35 7.73 17.32
N SER A 187 -30.39 7.01 17.75
CA SER A 187 -31.09 7.23 19.02
C SER A 187 -30.58 6.21 20.06
N GLY A 188 -30.21 6.69 21.25
CA GLY A 188 -29.92 5.81 22.39
C GLY A 188 -28.52 5.89 23.00
N VAL A 189 -27.57 6.64 22.43
CA VAL A 189 -26.16 6.67 22.91
C VAL A 189 -25.94 7.37 24.26
N GLY A 190 -27.02 7.73 24.97
CA GLY A 190 -26.95 8.34 26.29
C GLY A 190 -26.42 7.35 27.33
N GLY A 191 -25.29 7.68 27.94
CA GLY A 191 -24.77 6.95 29.12
C GLY A 191 -23.41 6.28 28.91
N ASN A 192 -23.05 5.94 27.66
CA ASN A 192 -21.80 5.23 27.37
C ASN A 192 -20.66 6.10 26.84
N TRP A 193 -20.93 7.37 26.55
CA TRP A 193 -19.92 8.35 26.17
C TRP A 193 -19.07 7.97 24.93
N GLY A 194 -19.60 7.09 24.07
CA GLY A 194 -18.89 6.57 22.89
C GLY A 194 -17.76 5.60 23.22
N VAL A 195 -17.63 5.14 24.46
CA VAL A 195 -16.60 4.16 24.83
C VAL A 195 -16.93 2.81 24.17
N LEU A 196 -15.98 2.24 23.45
CA LEU A 196 -16.11 0.98 22.73
C LEU A 196 -15.58 -0.19 23.56
N ASP A 197 -16.24 -1.32 23.39
CA ASP A 197 -15.82 -2.65 23.82
C ASP A 197 -15.37 -3.43 22.57
N PHE A 198 -14.06 -3.44 22.32
CA PHE A 198 -13.52 -4.01 21.09
C PHE A 198 -13.54 -5.54 21.05
N ASN A 199 -13.51 -6.21 22.21
CA ASN A 199 -13.45 -7.66 22.30
C ASN A 199 -14.74 -8.32 22.82
N GLY A 200 -15.77 -7.52 23.14
CA GLY A 200 -17.05 -8.01 23.67
C GLY A 200 -16.90 -8.64 25.06
N GLY A 201 -15.87 -8.23 25.80
CA GLY A 201 -15.45 -8.84 27.05
C GLY A 201 -16.24 -8.34 28.26
N ALA A 202 -15.68 -8.55 29.46
CA ALA A 202 -16.29 -8.14 30.71
C ALA A 202 -16.22 -6.62 30.99
N ASN A 203 -15.82 -5.81 30.00
CA ASN A 203 -15.75 -4.36 30.11
C ASN A 203 -14.86 -3.87 31.27
N SER A 204 -13.65 -4.43 31.34
CA SER A 204 -12.72 -4.14 32.43
C SER A 204 -12.13 -2.73 32.30
N THR A 205 -12.14 -1.95 33.38
CA THR A 205 -11.50 -0.63 33.41
C THR A 205 -9.99 -0.72 33.11
N SER A 206 -9.31 -1.79 33.54
CA SER A 206 -7.87 -1.97 33.27
C SER A 206 -7.57 -2.13 31.79
N GLU A 207 -8.48 -2.77 31.06
CA GLU A 207 -8.40 -2.97 29.62
C GLU A 207 -8.66 -1.67 28.87
N THR A 208 -9.69 -0.91 29.24
CA THR A 208 -9.94 0.42 28.66
C THR A 208 -8.73 1.35 28.89
N ILE A 209 -8.12 1.33 30.08
CA ILE A 209 -6.89 2.10 30.36
C ILE A 209 -5.75 1.69 29.42
N ASN A 210 -5.61 0.39 29.15
CA ASN A 210 -4.60 -0.11 28.22
C ASN A 210 -4.85 0.43 26.81
N TRP A 211 -6.07 0.33 26.29
CA TRP A 211 -6.43 0.88 24.98
C TRP A 211 -6.32 2.40 24.92
N VAL A 212 -6.58 3.13 26.01
CA VAL A 212 -6.37 4.58 26.05
C VAL A 212 -4.90 4.93 25.88
N LYS A 213 -3.98 4.17 26.48
CA LYS A 213 -2.54 4.43 26.45
C LYS A 213 -1.87 3.95 25.17
N ASN A 214 -2.25 2.76 24.71
CA ASN A 214 -1.53 2.01 23.67
C ASN A 214 -2.34 1.90 22.37
N GLY A 215 -3.62 2.25 22.38
CA GLY A 215 -4.56 1.95 21.30
C GLY A 215 -5.00 0.49 21.30
N TYR A 216 -6.01 0.19 20.50
CA TYR A 216 -6.45 -1.18 20.25
C TYR A 216 -5.41 -1.93 19.40
N GLU A 217 -5.06 -3.14 19.83
CA GLU A 217 -3.95 -3.91 19.28
C GLU A 217 -4.28 -4.68 17.98
N ALA A 218 -5.57 -4.88 17.70
CA ALA A 218 -6.06 -5.55 16.51
C ALA A 218 -6.68 -4.54 15.52
N PRO A 219 -6.78 -4.88 14.22
CA PRO A 219 -7.35 -3.97 13.24
C PRO A 219 -8.84 -3.75 13.54
N LEU A 220 -9.28 -2.50 13.46
CA LEU A 220 -10.69 -2.15 13.41
C LEU A 220 -11.05 -1.81 11.97
N ASP A 221 -12.03 -2.49 11.40
CA ASP A 221 -12.45 -2.27 10.02
C ASP A 221 -13.66 -1.33 9.94
N VAL A 222 -13.69 -0.51 8.89
CA VAL A 222 -14.89 0.24 8.51
C VAL A 222 -16.01 -0.75 8.18
N GLY A 223 -17.20 -0.49 8.73
CA GLY A 223 -18.38 -1.34 8.63
C GLY A 223 -18.55 -2.30 9.81
N ASN A 224 -17.55 -2.47 10.68
CA ASN A 224 -17.70 -3.27 11.89
C ASN A 224 -18.78 -2.69 12.81
N LEU A 225 -19.55 -3.58 13.44
CA LEU A 225 -20.44 -3.28 14.54
C LEU A 225 -19.71 -3.59 15.84
N VAL A 226 -19.46 -2.57 16.67
CA VAL A 226 -18.68 -2.68 17.90
C VAL A 226 -19.58 -2.40 19.09
N PHE A 227 -19.48 -3.22 20.13
CA PHE A 227 -20.26 -3.01 21.36
C PHE A 227 -19.75 -1.79 22.13
N GLY A 228 -20.61 -1.22 22.97
CA GLY A 228 -20.27 -0.15 23.89
C GLY A 228 -19.84 -0.71 25.24
N SER A 229 -18.82 -0.08 25.84
CA SER A 229 -18.41 -0.41 27.20
C SER A 229 -19.10 0.47 28.24
N PRO A 230 -19.91 -0.08 29.19
CA PRO A 230 -20.62 0.69 30.19
C PRO A 230 -19.67 1.53 31.03
N GLY A 231 -19.94 2.83 31.12
CA GLY A 231 -19.11 3.77 31.85
C GLY A 231 -18.93 5.06 31.06
N GLY A 232 -18.77 6.17 31.79
CA GLY A 232 -18.51 7.46 31.17
C GLY A 232 -17.02 7.75 31.06
N LEU A 233 -16.66 8.82 30.33
CA LEU A 233 -15.30 9.34 30.43
C LEU A 233 -15.06 9.91 31.83
N THR A 234 -14.13 9.29 32.54
CA THR A 234 -13.71 9.66 33.89
C THR A 234 -12.18 9.67 33.94
N ASN A 235 -11.60 10.32 34.95
CA ASN A 235 -10.15 10.27 35.17
C ASN A 235 -9.63 8.84 35.36
N SER A 236 -10.49 7.92 35.80
CA SER A 236 -10.11 6.52 36.08
C SER A 236 -9.70 5.75 34.82
N ILE A 237 -10.12 6.16 33.62
CA ILE A 237 -9.67 5.53 32.36
C ILE A 237 -8.38 6.14 31.79
N GLY A 238 -7.78 7.12 32.49
CA GLY A 238 -6.42 7.59 32.20
C GLY A 238 -6.28 8.51 30.98
N ILE A 239 -7.36 9.11 30.49
CA ILE A 239 -7.34 9.99 29.30
C ILE A 239 -6.41 11.19 29.48
N ASP A 240 -6.28 11.73 30.70
CA ASP A 240 -5.41 12.87 30.98
C ASP A 240 -3.93 12.59 30.63
N SER A 241 -3.51 11.32 30.67
CA SER A 241 -2.16 10.90 30.26
C SER A 241 -1.90 10.97 28.75
N MET A 242 -2.93 11.27 27.96
CA MET A 242 -2.87 11.45 26.52
C MET A 242 -2.88 12.91 26.10
N ILE A 243 -2.97 13.87 27.04
CA ILE A 243 -2.88 15.30 26.72
C ILE A 243 -1.51 15.60 26.08
N GLY A 244 -1.53 16.33 24.98
CA GLY A 244 -0.37 16.63 24.12
C GLY A 244 -0.04 15.53 23.10
N LYS A 245 -0.67 14.35 23.16
CA LYS A 245 -0.41 13.24 22.24
C LYS A 245 -1.40 13.21 21.09
N THR A 246 -0.97 12.59 19.99
CA THR A 246 -1.83 12.22 18.88
C THR A 246 -2.64 10.97 19.24
N ILE A 247 -3.93 10.99 18.92
CA ILE A 247 -4.87 9.88 19.08
C ILE A 247 -5.60 9.60 17.75
N LEU A 248 -5.99 8.35 17.54
CA LEU A 248 -6.75 7.89 16.39
C LEU A 248 -8.17 7.55 16.86
N ILE A 249 -9.14 8.40 16.52
CA ILE A 249 -10.49 8.30 17.01
C ILE A 249 -11.35 7.57 15.95
N PRO A 250 -12.01 6.45 16.30
CA PRO A 250 -12.96 5.82 15.40
C PRO A 250 -14.21 6.68 15.29
N LEU A 251 -14.74 6.77 14.07
CA LEU A 251 -15.99 7.45 13.80
C LEU A 251 -17.10 6.46 13.51
N PHE A 252 -18.32 6.77 13.95
CA PHE A 252 -19.51 5.99 13.66
C PHE A 252 -20.59 6.82 12.98
N ASP A 253 -21.38 6.17 12.11
CA ASP A 253 -22.51 6.77 11.40
C ASP A 253 -23.87 6.26 11.93
N GLN A 254 -23.86 5.12 12.62
CA GLN A 254 -25.00 4.53 13.29
C GLN A 254 -24.62 4.04 14.68
N ALA A 255 -25.44 4.40 15.66
CA ALA A 255 -25.41 3.87 17.01
C ALA A 255 -26.82 3.45 17.44
N THR A 256 -26.92 2.31 18.09
CA THR A 256 -28.18 1.78 18.63
C THR A 256 -28.01 1.44 20.11
N ALA A 257 -29.12 1.44 20.85
CA ALA A 257 -29.17 1.12 22.29
C ALA A 257 -28.22 1.96 23.16
N SER A 258 -28.12 1.62 24.44
CA SER A 258 -27.36 2.35 25.46
C SER A 258 -26.57 1.42 26.37
N GLY A 259 -25.49 1.91 26.98
CA GLY A 259 -24.67 1.15 27.92
C GLY A 259 -23.97 -0.04 27.25
N SER A 260 -23.92 -1.19 27.92
CA SER A 260 -23.27 -2.41 27.42
C SER A 260 -23.92 -3.01 26.16
N ASN A 261 -25.18 -2.66 25.89
CA ASN A 261 -25.89 -3.12 24.69
C ASN A 261 -25.75 -2.14 23.53
N ALA A 262 -25.05 -1.00 23.72
CA ALA A 262 -24.84 -0.05 22.65
C ALA A 262 -24.04 -0.71 21.52
N LEU A 263 -24.42 -0.44 20.27
CA LEU A 263 -23.73 -0.96 19.09
C LEU A 263 -23.41 0.21 18.16
N TYR A 264 -22.14 0.35 17.78
CA TYR A 264 -21.63 1.40 16.92
C TYR A 264 -21.17 0.81 15.59
N ARG A 265 -21.73 1.28 14.48
CA ARG A 265 -21.20 0.97 13.14
C ARG A 265 -20.07 1.94 12.81
N ILE A 266 -18.86 1.41 12.66
CA ILE A 266 -17.69 2.21 12.32
C ILE A 266 -17.78 2.68 10.86
N SER A 267 -17.64 3.98 10.62
CA SER A 267 -17.72 4.59 9.30
C SER A 267 -16.38 5.14 8.79
N GLY A 268 -15.41 5.35 9.69
CA GLY A 268 -14.08 5.84 9.36
C GLY A 268 -13.26 6.18 10.58
N PHE A 269 -12.16 6.91 10.37
CA PHE A 269 -11.20 7.26 11.41
C PHE A 269 -10.72 8.70 11.25
N VAL A 270 -10.54 9.40 12.37
CA VAL A 270 -9.94 10.74 12.39
C VAL A 270 -8.73 10.76 13.30
N ARG A 271 -7.70 11.50 12.88
CA ARG A 271 -6.50 11.77 13.70
C ARG A 271 -6.68 13.10 14.41
N ALA A 272 -6.38 13.15 15.69
CA ALA A 272 -6.45 14.37 16.48
C ALA A 272 -5.31 14.47 17.49
N VAL A 273 -4.93 15.68 17.86
CA VAL A 273 -4.12 15.94 19.06
C VAL A 273 -5.07 16.24 20.20
N LEU A 274 -4.95 15.52 21.31
CA LEU A 274 -5.70 15.81 22.52
C LEU A 274 -5.03 16.98 23.25
N LEU A 275 -5.71 18.11 23.36
CA LEU A 275 -5.16 19.34 23.93
C LEU A 275 -5.58 19.55 25.39
N GLY A 276 -6.70 18.96 25.80
CA GLY A 276 -7.19 19.10 27.16
C GLY A 276 -8.43 18.26 27.39
N THR A 277 -8.76 18.10 28.66
CA THR A 277 -9.88 17.28 29.12
C THR A 277 -10.63 18.02 30.21
N ARG A 278 -11.93 17.77 30.29
CA ARG A 278 -12.75 18.10 31.45
C ARG A 278 -13.58 16.87 31.75
N LEU A 279 -13.18 16.10 32.75
CA LEU A 279 -13.80 14.79 33.05
C LEU A 279 -14.56 14.79 34.38
N THR A 280 -14.55 15.92 35.10
CA THR A 280 -15.24 16.13 36.37
C THR A 280 -16.37 17.15 36.25
N GLY A 281 -17.28 17.16 37.23
CA GLY A 281 -18.47 18.01 37.24
C GLY A 281 -19.69 17.37 36.57
N ALA A 282 -20.71 18.20 36.35
CA ALA A 282 -21.94 17.80 35.69
C ALA A 282 -21.61 17.15 34.36
N ALA A 283 -22.28 16.02 34.08
CA ALA A 283 -21.98 15.22 32.90
C ALA A 283 -22.00 16.10 31.63
N ALA A 284 -22.95 17.04 31.48
CA ALA A 284 -23.07 17.89 30.28
C ALA A 284 -21.87 18.84 30.07
N SER A 285 -21.10 19.08 31.12
CA SER A 285 -19.91 19.92 31.10
C SER A 285 -18.62 19.15 30.82
N ARG A 286 -18.67 17.82 30.75
CA ARG A 286 -17.49 17.00 30.46
C ARG A 286 -17.19 17.01 28.97
N SER A 287 -15.92 17.22 28.63
CA SER A 287 -15.49 17.45 27.26
C SER A 287 -14.05 17.03 27.00
N LEU A 288 -13.75 16.75 25.73
CA LEU A 288 -12.39 16.67 25.22
C LEU A 288 -12.12 17.89 24.35
N THR A 289 -10.96 18.52 24.53
CA THR A 289 -10.48 19.56 23.61
C THR A 289 -9.51 18.91 22.65
N VAL A 290 -9.83 18.92 21.36
CA VAL A 290 -9.03 18.26 20.33
C VAL A 290 -8.76 19.21 19.17
N ARG A 291 -7.66 18.96 18.45
CA ARG A 291 -7.39 19.56 17.15
C ARG A 291 -7.21 18.45 16.13
N PHE A 292 -8.02 18.44 15.09
CA PHE A 292 -7.95 17.43 14.04
C PHE A 292 -6.75 17.68 13.12
N GLU A 293 -6.15 16.60 12.63
CA GLU A 293 -5.00 16.65 11.73
C GLU A 293 -5.19 15.66 10.58
N THR A 294 -4.71 16.05 9.39
CA THR A 294 -4.60 15.10 8.28
C THR A 294 -3.37 14.21 8.45
N THR A 295 -3.42 12.99 7.95
CA THR A 295 -2.23 12.15 7.82
C THR A 295 -2.34 11.24 6.62
N ILE A 296 -1.19 10.75 6.18
CA ILE A 296 -1.08 9.68 5.20
C ILE A 296 -0.61 8.44 5.93
N VAL A 297 -1.25 7.31 5.65
CA VAL A 297 -0.75 6.00 6.07
C VAL A 297 -0.03 5.41 4.88
N ASP A 298 1.29 5.55 4.87
CA ASP A 298 2.21 5.11 3.80
C ASP A 298 2.45 3.59 3.78
N ARG A 299 1.69 2.83 4.58
CA ARG A 299 1.69 1.37 4.49
C ARG A 299 0.58 0.93 3.56
N PRO A 300 0.77 -0.18 2.83
CA PRO A 300 -0.34 -0.96 2.30
C PRO A 300 -1.11 -1.57 3.49
N SER A 301 -1.77 -0.72 4.29
CA SER A 301 -2.72 -1.16 5.31
C SER A 301 -3.93 -1.72 4.59
N GLY A 302 -4.48 -2.82 5.12
CA GLY A 302 -5.65 -3.51 4.58
C GLY A 302 -6.68 -2.54 4.02
N SER A 303 -6.71 -2.50 2.69
CA SER A 303 -7.70 -1.85 1.83
C SER A 303 -7.80 -0.31 1.95
N VAL A 304 -7.59 0.37 0.82
CA VAL A 304 -8.32 1.62 0.55
C VAL A 304 -9.81 1.30 0.57
N GLY A 305 -10.45 1.61 1.69
CA GLY A 305 -11.80 1.16 2.04
C GLY A 305 -12.91 2.06 1.50
N GLY A 306 -14.15 1.59 1.60
CA GLY A 306 -15.37 2.33 1.19
C GLY A 306 -15.92 3.30 2.24
N GLY A 307 -15.18 3.56 3.33
CA GLY A 307 -15.58 4.49 4.37
C GLY A 307 -15.55 5.96 3.94
N SER A 308 -16.07 6.82 4.79
CA SER A 308 -15.97 8.27 4.59
C SER A 308 -14.54 8.74 4.89
N ASN A 309 -14.04 9.73 4.13
CA ASN A 309 -12.72 10.32 4.38
C ASN A 309 -12.82 11.39 5.49
N PHE A 310 -12.04 11.22 6.56
CA PHE A 310 -11.91 12.17 7.67
C PHE A 310 -10.45 12.59 7.89
N GLY A 311 -9.77 12.92 6.80
CA GLY A 311 -8.41 13.45 6.80
C GLY A 311 -7.30 12.40 6.91
N ILE A 312 -7.64 11.13 7.13
CA ILE A 312 -6.69 10.00 7.02
C ILE A 312 -6.84 9.39 5.63
N THR A 313 -5.78 9.51 4.81
CA THR A 313 -5.75 8.98 3.44
C THR A 313 -4.67 7.89 3.33
N SER A 314 -4.94 6.85 2.56
CA SER A 314 -3.98 5.79 2.26
C SER A 314 -4.04 5.45 0.77
N TRP A 315 -3.12 4.61 0.32
CA TRP A 315 -3.03 4.14 -1.04
C TRP A 315 -2.72 2.64 -1.07
N ALA A 316 -3.19 1.96 -2.10
CA ALA A 316 -2.96 0.53 -2.30
C ALA A 316 -2.81 0.21 -3.78
N ILE A 317 -1.88 -0.68 -4.11
CA ILE A 317 -1.73 -1.21 -5.47
C ILE A 317 -2.94 -2.11 -5.77
N CYS A 318 -3.61 -1.87 -6.89
CA CYS A 318 -4.88 -2.51 -7.25
C CYS A 318 -4.79 -3.45 -8.45
N ALA A 319 -3.80 -3.29 -9.32
CA ALA A 319 -3.60 -4.13 -10.48
C ALA A 319 -2.14 -4.12 -10.94
N TYR A 320 -1.72 -5.27 -11.46
CA TYR A 320 -0.49 -5.50 -12.20
C TYR A 320 -0.92 -6.06 -13.57
N ASP A 321 -0.38 -5.51 -14.67
CA ASP A 321 -0.51 -6.10 -16.01
C ASP A 321 0.84 -6.59 -16.54
#